data_AF-A0A976KST5-F1
#
_entry.id   AF-A0A976KST5-F1
#
_cell.length_a   1.000
_cell.length_b   1.000
_cell.length_c   1.000
_cell.angle_alpha   90.00
_cell.angle_beta   90.00
_cell.angle_gamma   90.00
#
_symmetry.space_group_name_H-M   'P 1'
#
loop_
_entity.id
_entity.type
_entity.pdbx_description
1 polymer ?
#
loop_
_entity_poly.entity_id
_entity_poly.type
_entity_poly.pdbx_seq_one_letter_code
_entity_poly.pdbx_strand_id
1 'polypeptide(L)'
;MGSCSWLDAFECSQDSECIVADEYGVCEPVGYCSFTDESCSSGRRFGDHAGGSLGGVCVPGWGDGVEDDGEPDSAAQSSSGEGEGSSVGDATSDGLTSEGADDNDMHESATGEEEDGADESATSDATTDDDATDEDGEEEAGWSWSRPVTVTAQRHFEGRPILVELRDGDNFDFSELSAGGVDLRWSTDPSLVSGFDLPHWIEHWGADSARVWVRLPNLVAQTPTTVYMFFGNDSAIDASDRPGTFPRSLVVTDVAELSGEQAFDWIEVAAGGKLRVGGSGRLVLDAAWVAVHGSIDGDGRGYPSAQGPGAGGSSTTAGGGGGGHGGAGGRGGFDAGDSPGAGGDSDNSVPTQATPGSGGGATDMRAGGAGGAGLAIEATALVLAGVIDVDGEAGKSVDKNKERSGGGGAGGAIVLRAREIVLEGSLRARGGDGGNLGGTYVGADGGGGGGGGHVQVRYDRVLHESETAEVDVSGGRPGAYGSKGLPQGGEDGTMQLLGNYVDPIRVEVGSKRSIGDSPLISVEFAAGEAL
;
A
#
# COMPACT_ATOMS: atom_id res chain seq x y z
N MET A 1 8.90 5.05 43.06
CA MET A 1 8.01 3.91 42.75
C MET A 1 6.78 4.50 42.09
N GLY A 2 6.77 4.56 40.75
CA GLY A 2 5.61 5.02 39.98
C GLY A 2 4.62 3.88 39.82
N SER A 3 3.33 4.16 39.95
CA SER A 3 2.24 3.19 39.85
C SER A 3 1.99 2.73 38.42
N CYS A 4 1.65 1.45 38.23
CA CYS A 4 1.13 0.96 36.97
C CYS A 4 -0.15 1.72 36.58
N SER A 5 -0.13 2.44 35.46
CA SER A 5 -1.33 2.76 34.70
C SER A 5 -1.85 1.49 34.06
N TRP A 6 -3.17 1.31 34.06
CA TRP A 6 -3.80 0.10 33.56
C TRP A 6 -3.56 -0.04 32.05
N LEU A 7 -3.09 -1.21 31.63
CA LEU A 7 -3.23 -1.64 30.24
C LEU A 7 -4.72 -1.93 30.03
N ASP A 8 -5.33 -1.31 29.02
CA ASP A 8 -6.68 -1.69 28.61
C ASP A 8 -6.71 -3.17 28.22
N ALA A 9 -7.80 -3.85 28.58
CA ALA A 9 -7.93 -5.28 28.33
C ALA A 9 -7.96 -5.53 26.82
N PHE A 10 -7.14 -6.49 26.36
CA PHE A 10 -7.08 -6.83 24.94
C PHE A 10 -8.30 -7.67 24.56
N GLU A 11 -9.24 -7.06 23.83
CA GLU A 11 -10.41 -7.74 23.27
C GLU A 11 -10.12 -8.22 21.84
N CYS A 12 -10.38 -9.50 21.58
CA CYS A 12 -10.20 -10.14 20.29
C CYS A 12 -11.54 -10.34 19.58
N SER A 13 -11.48 -10.48 18.26
CA SER A 13 -12.62 -10.81 17.39
C SER A 13 -12.44 -12.13 16.62
N GLN A 14 -11.21 -12.66 16.57
CA GLN A 14 -10.82 -13.86 15.82
C GLN A 14 -9.49 -14.43 16.34
N ASP A 15 -9.24 -15.73 16.12
CA ASP A 15 -8.08 -16.45 16.67
C ASP A 15 -6.72 -15.89 16.26
N SER A 16 -6.64 -15.31 15.05
CA SER A 16 -5.42 -14.68 14.52
C SER A 16 -4.97 -13.43 15.28
N GLU A 17 -5.83 -12.86 16.13
CA GLU A 17 -5.49 -11.75 17.02
C GLU A 17 -4.90 -12.24 18.36
N CYS A 18 -5.02 -13.54 18.65
CA CYS A 18 -4.54 -14.16 19.88
C CYS A 18 -3.14 -14.73 19.73
N ILE A 19 -2.14 -13.86 19.54
CA ILE A 19 -0.73 -14.26 19.40
C ILE A 19 0.11 -13.52 20.45
N VAL A 20 0.79 -14.27 21.33
CA VAL A 20 1.67 -13.72 22.36
C VAL A 20 3.00 -14.46 22.32
N ALA A 21 4.09 -13.76 22.00
CA ALA A 21 5.45 -14.30 21.98
C ALA A 21 5.58 -15.66 21.24
N ASP A 22 5.03 -15.72 20.03
CA ASP A 22 4.95 -16.89 19.15
C ASP A 22 4.07 -18.07 19.64
N GLU A 23 3.33 -17.92 20.74
CA GLU A 23 2.25 -18.84 21.12
C GLU A 23 0.90 -18.42 20.50
N TYR A 24 0.26 -19.37 19.82
CA TYR A 24 -1.04 -19.20 19.16
C TYR A 24 -2.18 -19.59 20.11
N GLY A 25 -3.06 -18.64 20.38
CA GLY A 25 -4.29 -18.80 21.13
C GLY A 25 -5.53 -18.95 20.24
N VAL A 26 -6.70 -18.85 20.88
CA VAL A 26 -8.03 -18.82 20.24
C VAL A 26 -8.79 -17.68 20.90
N CYS A 27 -9.62 -16.99 20.13
CA CYS A 27 -10.50 -15.96 20.65
C CYS A 27 -11.77 -16.61 21.20
N GLU A 28 -11.93 -16.61 22.54
CA GLU A 28 -13.13 -17.18 23.15
C GLU A 28 -14.37 -16.31 22.86
N PRO A 29 -15.59 -16.88 22.83
CA PRO A 29 -16.83 -16.13 22.57
C PRO A 29 -17.14 -14.97 23.53
N VAL A 30 -16.38 -14.83 24.63
CA VAL A 30 -16.44 -13.71 25.57
C VAL A 30 -15.54 -12.52 25.17
N GLY A 31 -14.86 -12.60 24.01
CA GLY A 31 -14.02 -11.53 23.46
C GLY A 31 -12.59 -11.51 23.99
N TYR A 32 -12.10 -12.57 24.64
CA TYR A 32 -10.75 -12.61 25.21
C TYR A 32 -9.96 -13.84 24.78
N CYS A 33 -8.67 -13.64 24.55
CA CYS A 33 -7.76 -14.70 24.14
C CYS A 33 -7.48 -15.72 25.25
N SER A 34 -7.48 -16.98 24.87
CA SER A 34 -7.01 -18.09 25.68
C SER A 34 -5.85 -18.82 24.99
N PHE A 35 -5.01 -19.48 25.79
CA PHE A 35 -3.79 -20.17 25.39
C PHE A 35 -3.77 -21.59 25.98
N THR A 36 -2.84 -22.44 25.54
CA THR A 36 -2.85 -23.86 25.91
C THR A 36 -2.28 -24.05 27.32
N ASP A 37 -3.05 -24.67 28.21
CA ASP A 37 -2.63 -24.95 29.59
C ASP A 37 -3.22 -26.28 30.08
N GLU A 38 -2.36 -27.29 30.18
CA GLU A 38 -2.67 -28.64 30.66
C GLU A 38 -3.16 -28.69 32.14
N SER A 39 -2.95 -27.62 32.91
CA SER A 39 -3.48 -27.50 34.28
C SER A 39 -4.97 -27.14 34.34
N CYS A 40 -5.57 -26.77 33.21
CA CYS A 40 -7.00 -26.53 33.06
C CYS A 40 -7.70 -27.78 32.50
N SER A 41 -8.86 -28.17 33.03
CA SER A 41 -9.61 -29.35 32.54
C SER A 41 -10.12 -29.22 31.10
N SER A 42 -10.16 -28.01 30.56
CA SER A 42 -10.44 -27.67 29.16
C SER A 42 -9.18 -27.69 28.27
N GLY A 43 -8.01 -27.90 28.86
CA GLY A 43 -6.69 -27.73 28.25
C GLY A 43 -6.29 -26.28 27.98
N ARG A 44 -7.08 -25.27 28.40
CA ARG A 44 -6.88 -23.86 27.96
C ARG A 44 -7.21 -22.82 29.05
N ARG A 45 -6.44 -21.72 29.10
CA ARG A 45 -6.53 -20.62 30.09
C ARG A 45 -6.57 -19.26 29.40
N PHE A 46 -7.38 -18.33 29.89
CA PHE A 46 -7.36 -16.92 29.45
C PHE A 46 -6.00 -16.26 29.74
N GLY A 47 -5.46 -15.52 28.76
CA GLY A 47 -4.19 -14.80 28.92
C GLY A 47 -4.26 -13.67 29.95
N ASP A 48 -3.11 -13.27 30.50
CA ASP A 48 -3.02 -12.34 31.64
C ASP A 48 -3.63 -10.94 31.40
N HIS A 49 -3.85 -10.56 30.15
CA HIS A 49 -4.47 -9.28 29.74
C HIS A 49 -5.99 -9.38 29.45
N ALA A 50 -6.61 -10.53 29.70
CA ALA A 50 -8.07 -10.70 29.55
C ALA A 50 -8.85 -9.88 30.59
N GLY A 51 -9.88 -9.18 30.12
CA GLY A 51 -10.69 -8.27 30.92
C GLY A 51 -11.58 -8.96 31.95
N GLY A 52 -12.28 -8.18 32.76
CA GLY A 52 -13.36 -8.70 33.62
C GLY A 52 -12.93 -9.69 34.71
N SER A 53 -11.67 -9.66 35.18
CA SER A 53 -11.08 -10.66 36.11
C SER A 53 -10.89 -12.06 35.50
N LEU A 54 -10.92 -12.20 34.18
CA LEU A 54 -10.68 -13.47 33.49
C LEU A 54 -9.19 -13.78 33.27
N GLY A 55 -8.29 -12.78 33.36
CA GLY A 55 -6.85 -13.00 33.22
C GLY A 55 -6.32 -14.10 34.15
N GLY A 56 -5.72 -15.13 33.56
CA GLY A 56 -5.22 -16.30 34.29
C GLY A 56 -6.30 -17.29 34.75
N VAL A 57 -7.55 -17.19 34.31
CA VAL A 57 -8.64 -18.14 34.66
C VAL A 57 -8.78 -19.22 33.59
N CYS A 58 -9.02 -20.47 34.01
CA CYS A 58 -9.27 -21.57 33.07
C CYS A 58 -10.57 -21.34 32.26
N VAL A 59 -10.52 -21.59 30.96
CA VAL A 59 -11.72 -21.55 30.11
C VAL A 59 -12.67 -22.68 30.55
N PRO A 60 -13.98 -22.45 30.74
CA PRO A 60 -14.93 -23.52 31.03
C PRO A 60 -14.98 -24.51 29.86
N GLY A 61 -14.61 -25.77 30.09
CA GLY A 61 -14.70 -26.81 29.06
C GLY A 61 -16.16 -27.03 28.66
N TRP A 62 -16.48 -26.88 27.38
CA TRP A 62 -17.78 -27.24 26.82
C TRP A 62 -17.87 -28.76 26.71
N GLY A 63 -18.31 -29.40 27.79
CA GLY A 63 -18.49 -30.84 27.86
C GLY A 63 -19.71 -31.32 27.06
N ASP A 64 -19.44 -32.20 26.10
CA ASP A 64 -20.20 -33.34 25.58
C ASP A 64 -21.75 -33.40 25.68
N GLY A 65 -22.36 -33.69 24.53
CA GLY A 65 -23.73 -34.24 24.38
C GLY A 65 -24.41 -33.75 23.09
N VAL A 66 -24.97 -34.59 22.19
CA VAL A 66 -25.38 -36.00 22.30
C VAL A 66 -25.32 -36.69 20.91
N GLU A 67 -24.74 -37.90 20.88
CA GLU A 67 -25.01 -39.12 20.07
C GLU A 67 -25.70 -39.06 18.68
N ASP A 68 -25.09 -39.70 17.65
CA ASP A 68 -25.64 -40.92 17.00
C ASP A 68 -24.58 -41.67 16.13
N ASP A 69 -24.24 -42.89 16.56
CA ASP A 69 -23.81 -44.12 15.85
C ASP A 69 -22.88 -44.15 14.60
N GLY A 70 -21.72 -44.86 14.71
CA GLY A 70 -21.01 -45.35 13.50
C GLY A 70 -19.57 -45.91 13.55
N GLU A 71 -19.13 -46.68 14.57
CA GLU A 71 -17.84 -47.43 14.53
C GLU A 71 -17.96 -48.78 13.74
N PRO A 72 -16.87 -49.52 13.41
CA PRO A 72 -15.42 -49.30 13.63
C PRO A 72 -14.60 -49.33 12.29
N ASP A 73 -13.26 -49.28 12.21
CA ASP A 73 -12.24 -49.95 13.03
C ASP A 73 -10.78 -49.50 12.70
N SER A 74 -9.82 -49.97 13.52
CA SER A 74 -8.36 -50.07 13.21
C SER A 74 -7.43 -48.85 13.30
N ALA A 75 -7.07 -48.52 14.54
CA ALA A 75 -5.73 -48.21 15.06
C ALA A 75 -4.51 -48.00 14.11
N ALA A 76 -3.75 -46.93 14.37
CA ALA A 76 -2.28 -46.95 14.26
C ALA A 76 -1.65 -46.12 15.41
N GLN A 77 -0.70 -46.73 16.13
CA GLN A 77 0.07 -46.07 17.18
C GLN A 77 1.20 -45.20 16.60
N SER A 78 1.66 -44.24 17.40
CA SER A 78 2.91 -43.52 17.16
C SER A 78 4.13 -44.46 17.21
N SER A 79 5.17 -44.11 16.45
CA SER A 79 6.54 -44.24 16.97
C SER A 79 7.48 -43.26 16.25
N SER A 80 8.23 -42.52 17.06
CA SER A 80 9.42 -41.76 16.65
C SER A 80 10.59 -42.71 16.37
N GLY A 81 11.49 -42.32 15.47
CA GLY A 81 12.73 -43.05 15.19
C GLY A 81 13.82 -42.10 14.72
N GLU A 82 14.77 -41.80 15.59
CA GLU A 82 15.93 -40.95 15.33
C GLU A 82 16.98 -41.65 14.44
N GLY A 83 17.86 -40.87 13.81
CA GLY A 83 18.95 -41.39 12.98
C GLY A 83 19.99 -40.32 12.63
N GLU A 84 21.04 -40.21 13.45
CA GLU A 84 22.12 -39.22 13.32
C GLU A 84 23.13 -39.54 12.19
N GLY A 85 23.91 -38.53 11.77
CA GLY A 85 25.37 -38.70 11.73
C GLY A 85 26.18 -38.26 10.50
N SER A 86 26.94 -37.17 10.67
CA SER A 86 28.32 -36.92 10.19
C SER A 86 28.69 -36.91 8.68
N SER A 87 29.83 -36.33 8.24
CA SER A 87 30.59 -35.10 8.59
C SER A 87 31.84 -34.95 7.68
N VAL A 88 32.44 -33.74 7.60
CA VAL A 88 33.80 -33.38 7.10
C VAL A 88 34.17 -33.71 5.63
N GLY A 89 34.43 -32.70 4.78
CA GLY A 89 35.79 -32.15 4.47
C GLY A 89 35.94 -32.01 2.93
N ASP A 90 36.91 -31.30 2.32
CA ASP A 90 38.07 -30.51 2.77
C ASP A 90 38.38 -29.43 1.68
N ALA A 91 39.37 -28.56 1.89
CA ALA A 91 39.59 -27.30 1.16
C ALA A 91 40.66 -27.36 0.02
N THR A 92 41.13 -26.17 -0.39
CA THR A 92 42.28 -25.85 -1.29
C THR A 92 42.07 -25.92 -2.81
N SER A 93 42.79 -25.18 -3.66
CA SER A 93 43.30 -23.78 -3.62
C SER A 93 43.83 -23.41 -5.03
N ASP A 94 44.14 -22.13 -5.25
CA ASP A 94 44.97 -21.60 -6.36
C ASP A 94 44.40 -21.69 -7.80
N GLY A 95 44.75 -20.79 -8.72
CA GLY A 95 45.63 -19.62 -8.61
C GLY A 95 45.56 -18.71 -9.85
N LEU A 96 46.06 -17.48 -9.68
CA LEU A 96 46.04 -16.41 -10.67
C LEU A 96 46.92 -16.70 -11.91
N THR A 97 46.56 -16.12 -13.06
CA THR A 97 47.55 -15.41 -13.89
C THR A 97 46.97 -14.09 -14.40
N SER A 98 47.71 -13.02 -14.17
CA SER A 98 47.49 -11.67 -14.68
C SER A 98 48.79 -11.17 -15.28
N GLU A 99 48.74 -10.56 -16.46
CA GLU A 99 49.82 -9.78 -17.09
C GLU A 99 49.14 -9.03 -18.26
N GLY A 100 49.39 -7.75 -18.56
CA GLY A 100 50.15 -6.69 -17.89
C GLY A 100 49.72 -5.36 -18.55
N ALA A 101 49.63 -4.25 -17.80
CA ALA A 101 50.67 -3.21 -17.71
C ALA A 101 50.63 -2.23 -18.94
N ASP A 102 51.06 -0.97 -18.88
CA ASP A 102 51.93 -0.25 -17.93
C ASP A 102 51.45 1.22 -17.74
N ASP A 103 51.70 1.79 -16.55
CA ASP A 103 52.46 3.05 -16.25
C ASP A 103 52.17 4.39 -17.01
N ASN A 104 52.52 5.62 -16.55
CA ASN A 104 52.98 6.27 -15.29
C ASN A 104 53.00 7.81 -15.55
N ASP A 105 53.15 8.76 -14.62
CA ASP A 105 52.90 8.89 -13.15
C ASP A 105 53.16 10.38 -12.75
N MET A 106 52.75 10.81 -11.54
CA MET A 106 53.05 12.12 -10.89
C MET A 106 52.42 13.38 -11.54
N HIS A 107 52.24 14.54 -10.87
CA HIS A 107 52.88 15.07 -9.66
C HIS A 107 51.96 16.07 -8.90
N GLU A 108 52.41 16.56 -7.72
CA GLU A 108 51.66 17.40 -6.78
C GLU A 108 51.89 18.93 -6.91
N SER A 109 51.01 19.68 -6.22
CA SER A 109 51.32 20.83 -5.36
C SER A 109 51.35 22.28 -5.92
N ALA A 110 51.04 23.18 -4.98
CA ALA A 110 50.56 24.56 -5.11
C ALA A 110 51.64 25.67 -5.20
N THR A 111 51.22 26.84 -5.70
CA THR A 111 51.72 28.23 -5.46
C THR A 111 50.79 29.22 -6.21
N GLY A 112 50.64 30.51 -5.90
CA GLY A 112 51.15 31.33 -4.78
C GLY A 112 51.06 32.84 -5.10
N GLU A 113 50.81 33.70 -4.10
CA GLU A 113 50.96 35.19 -4.11
C GLU A 113 49.94 35.97 -5.02
N GLU A 114 49.21 37.03 -4.61
CA GLU A 114 49.58 38.36 -4.05
C GLU A 114 50.38 39.23 -5.07
N GLU A 115 50.14 40.54 -5.31
CA GLU A 115 49.33 41.59 -4.65
C GLU A 115 49.05 42.80 -5.62
N ASP A 116 48.29 43.80 -5.15
CA ASP A 116 48.35 45.26 -5.46
C ASP A 116 47.85 45.96 -6.77
N GLY A 117 47.04 47.01 -6.52
CA GLY A 117 47.13 48.36 -7.13
C GLY A 117 46.16 48.73 -8.27
N ALA A 118 45.48 49.89 -8.36
CA ALA A 118 45.04 51.02 -7.51
C ALA A 118 44.60 52.17 -8.48
N ASP A 119 43.99 53.25 -7.95
CA ASP A 119 43.85 54.61 -8.58
C ASP A 119 42.73 54.83 -9.63
N GLU A 120 41.94 55.93 -9.67
CA GLU A 120 41.32 56.77 -8.60
C GLU A 120 40.26 57.76 -9.19
N SER A 121 39.66 58.59 -8.33
CA SER A 121 38.99 59.90 -8.61
C SER A 121 37.53 59.90 -9.15
N ALA A 122 36.63 60.83 -8.76
CA ALA A 122 36.65 61.78 -7.63
C ALA A 122 35.25 62.38 -7.30
N THR A 123 34.96 62.50 -6.00
CA THR A 123 34.27 63.60 -5.26
C THR A 123 33.03 64.33 -5.79
N SER A 124 32.01 64.48 -4.93
CA SER A 124 31.70 65.79 -4.31
C SER A 124 30.84 65.67 -3.04
N ASP A 125 31.31 66.26 -1.94
CA ASP A 125 30.59 66.48 -0.67
C ASP A 125 29.33 67.36 -0.81
N ALA A 126 28.34 67.14 0.06
CA ALA A 126 27.99 68.09 1.14
C ALA A 126 26.88 67.56 2.06
N THR A 127 27.10 67.62 3.37
CA THR A 127 26.18 67.20 4.43
C THR A 127 25.24 68.32 4.91
N THR A 128 24.08 67.93 5.44
CA THR A 128 23.51 68.49 6.68
C THR A 128 22.68 67.42 7.39
N ASP A 129 23.07 67.06 8.61
CA ASP A 129 22.18 66.43 9.60
C ASP A 129 21.00 67.35 9.94
N ASP A 130 19.85 66.77 10.28
CA ASP A 130 19.30 66.88 11.64
C ASP A 130 18.04 65.99 11.80
N ASP A 131 18.11 65.12 12.80
CA ASP A 131 17.05 64.80 13.77
C ASP A 131 15.63 64.42 13.29
N ALA A 132 15.33 63.10 13.31
CA ALA A 132 14.28 62.56 14.17
C ALA A 132 14.25 61.02 14.14
N THR A 133 13.88 60.42 15.28
CA THR A 133 13.58 59.00 15.43
C THR A 133 12.20 58.65 14.85
N ASP A 134 12.17 57.83 13.80
CA ASP A 134 11.00 56.98 13.49
C ASP A 134 11.33 55.53 13.90
N GLU A 135 11.34 55.28 15.21
CA GLU A 135 10.90 53.97 15.72
C GLU A 135 9.37 53.99 15.64
N ASP A 136 8.79 53.49 14.55
CA ASP A 136 7.39 53.01 14.51
C ASP A 136 7.15 52.29 13.17
N GLY A 137 6.68 51.04 13.23
CA GLY A 137 6.23 50.29 12.05
C GLY A 137 7.23 49.30 11.45
N GLU A 138 7.49 48.19 12.15
CA GLU A 138 7.46 46.92 11.40
C GLU A 138 6.06 46.81 10.76
N GLU A 139 6.00 46.62 9.45
CA GLU A 139 4.73 46.60 8.71
C GLU A 139 3.97 45.31 9.05
N GLU A 140 3.23 45.35 10.17
CA GLU A 140 2.43 44.26 10.74
C GLU A 140 1.70 43.49 9.63
N ALA A 141 2.00 42.20 9.53
CA ALA A 141 1.73 41.42 8.33
C ALA A 141 0.23 41.42 7.98
N GLY A 142 -0.10 42.14 6.90
CA GLY A 142 -1.46 42.57 6.52
C GLY A 142 -2.40 41.48 6.00
N TRP A 143 -2.64 40.44 6.81
CA TRP A 143 -3.62 39.40 6.54
C TRP A 143 -5.01 39.88 6.97
N SER A 144 -5.92 40.05 6.02
CA SER A 144 -7.27 40.54 6.30
C SER A 144 -8.19 39.46 6.88
N TRP A 145 -8.05 38.22 6.42
CA TRP A 145 -9.03 37.15 6.65
C TRP A 145 -8.40 35.82 7.02
N SER A 146 -9.08 35.06 7.88
CA SER A 146 -8.81 33.64 8.09
C SER A 146 -10.07 32.78 7.97
N ARG A 147 -9.89 31.49 7.63
CA ARG A 147 -10.92 30.46 7.63
C ARG A 147 -10.40 29.23 8.38
N PRO A 148 -11.12 28.73 9.40
CA PRO A 148 -10.79 27.44 10.00
C PRO A 148 -11.08 26.32 9.00
N VAL A 149 -10.20 25.33 8.93
CA VAL A 149 -10.38 24.08 8.20
C VAL A 149 -10.27 22.96 9.23
N THR A 150 -11.39 22.25 9.44
CA THR A 150 -11.49 21.13 10.38
C THR A 150 -11.16 19.83 9.65
N VAL A 151 -10.30 19.02 10.25
CA VAL A 151 -9.75 17.80 9.66
C VAL A 151 -9.93 16.67 10.65
N THR A 152 -10.66 15.62 10.25
CA THR A 152 -10.90 14.43 11.08
C THR A 152 -10.39 13.20 10.34
N ALA A 153 -9.46 12.49 10.96
CA ALA A 153 -8.88 11.26 10.42
C ALA A 153 -9.43 10.01 11.13
N GLN A 154 -9.75 8.95 10.39
CA GLN A 154 -10.24 7.70 10.96
C GLN A 154 -9.14 6.90 11.67
N ARG A 155 -7.89 7.03 11.20
CA ARG A 155 -6.66 6.46 11.78
C ARG A 155 -5.63 7.56 12.03
N HIS A 156 -4.56 7.22 12.77
CA HIS A 156 -3.43 8.13 13.01
C HIS A 156 -2.62 8.33 11.73
N PHE A 157 -2.15 9.56 11.48
CA PHE A 157 -1.20 9.85 10.41
C PHE A 157 -0.11 10.82 10.88
N GLU A 158 1.15 10.40 10.76
CA GLU A 158 2.32 11.26 10.97
C GLU A 158 2.72 11.91 9.64
N GLY A 159 2.70 13.25 9.58
CA GLY A 159 3.15 14.01 8.41
C GLY A 159 2.40 13.68 7.11
N ARG A 160 1.14 14.11 6.97
CA ARG A 160 0.26 13.78 5.83
C ARG A 160 -0.22 15.04 5.09
N PRO A 161 -0.08 15.10 3.75
CA PRO A 161 -0.78 16.09 2.93
C PRO A 161 -2.28 15.79 2.90
N ILE A 162 -3.10 16.81 3.12
CA ILE A 162 -4.55 16.76 2.96
C ILE A 162 -4.99 17.62 1.78
N LEU A 163 -6.04 17.19 1.07
CA LEU A 163 -6.64 17.96 -0.02
C LEU A 163 -7.75 18.87 0.51
N VAL A 164 -7.54 20.19 0.42
CA VAL A 164 -8.57 21.20 0.61
C VAL A 164 -9.11 21.63 -0.76
N GLU A 165 -10.42 21.46 -0.95
CA GLU A 165 -11.13 21.96 -2.13
C GLU A 165 -11.84 23.27 -1.79
N LEU A 166 -11.58 24.32 -2.58
CA LEU A 166 -12.29 25.60 -2.53
C LEU A 166 -13.20 25.72 -3.75
N ARG A 167 -14.43 26.20 -3.56
CA ARG A 167 -15.45 26.38 -4.60
C ARG A 167 -16.25 27.67 -4.37
N ASP A 168 -16.37 28.46 -5.43
CA ASP A 168 -17.04 29.75 -5.41
C ASP A 168 -18.54 29.59 -5.14
N GLY A 169 -19.07 30.42 -4.23
CA GLY A 169 -20.47 30.39 -3.83
C GLY A 169 -20.92 29.17 -3.00
N ASP A 170 -20.04 28.19 -2.77
CA ASP A 170 -20.26 27.04 -1.88
C ASP A 170 -19.54 27.27 -0.55
N ASN A 171 -18.22 27.11 -0.53
CA ASN A 171 -17.40 27.26 0.68
C ASN A 171 -16.42 28.45 0.61
N PHE A 172 -16.24 29.08 -0.55
CA PHE A 172 -15.29 30.16 -0.77
C PHE A 172 -15.86 31.28 -1.66
N ASP A 173 -15.19 32.45 -1.69
CA ASP A 173 -15.46 33.57 -2.60
C ASP A 173 -14.12 33.99 -3.22
N PHE A 174 -13.95 33.72 -4.52
CA PHE A 174 -12.68 33.92 -5.21
C PHE A 174 -12.34 35.39 -5.47
N SER A 175 -13.26 36.33 -5.22
CA SER A 175 -12.96 37.77 -5.30
C SER A 175 -12.17 38.30 -4.09
N GLU A 176 -12.00 37.48 -3.04
CA GLU A 176 -11.32 37.83 -1.79
C GLU A 176 -9.83 37.41 -1.75
N LEU A 177 -9.33 36.77 -2.81
CA LEU A 177 -7.95 36.27 -2.95
C LEU A 177 -7.24 36.96 -4.13
N SER A 178 -5.91 37.10 -4.03
CA SER A 178 -5.09 37.52 -5.16
C SER A 178 -5.06 36.43 -6.24
N ALA A 179 -4.93 36.85 -7.50
CA ALA A 179 -4.97 35.95 -8.64
C ALA A 179 -3.89 34.85 -8.53
N GLY A 180 -4.31 33.58 -8.67
CA GLY A 180 -3.43 32.41 -8.51
C GLY A 180 -3.29 31.90 -7.08
N GLY A 181 -3.90 32.53 -6.08
CA GLY A 181 -3.83 32.12 -4.68
C GLY A 181 -2.48 32.41 -4.02
N VAL A 182 -1.72 33.38 -4.55
CA VAL A 182 -0.37 33.74 -4.08
C VAL A 182 -0.35 34.20 -2.61
N ASP A 183 -1.47 34.78 -2.16
CA ASP A 183 -1.75 35.14 -0.78
C ASP A 183 -2.54 34.05 -0.04
N LEU A 184 -2.16 32.77 -0.23
CA LEU A 184 -2.57 31.70 0.68
C LEU A 184 -1.48 31.39 1.69
N ARG A 185 -1.84 31.32 2.98
CA ARG A 185 -0.98 30.80 4.05
C ARG A 185 -1.77 29.91 5.00
N TRP A 186 -1.04 29.07 5.73
CA TRP A 186 -1.62 28.02 6.56
C TRP A 186 -0.91 27.96 7.91
N SER A 187 -1.69 27.94 8.99
CA SER A 187 -1.12 27.81 10.34
C SER A 187 -2.00 26.97 11.28
N THR A 188 -1.36 26.34 12.27
CA THR A 188 -2.07 25.69 13.40
C THR A 188 -2.58 26.70 14.44
N ASP A 189 -1.94 27.86 14.55
CA ASP A 189 -2.32 28.97 15.43
C ASP A 189 -3.25 29.96 14.70
N PRO A 190 -4.47 30.23 15.21
CA PRO A 190 -5.42 31.18 14.61
C PRO A 190 -5.03 32.65 14.72
N SER A 191 -4.08 32.98 15.60
CA SER A 191 -3.61 34.33 15.88
C SER A 191 -2.32 34.69 15.16
N LEU A 192 -1.74 33.74 14.43
CA LEU A 192 -0.49 33.92 13.71
C LEU A 192 -0.67 34.81 12.47
N VAL A 193 0.09 35.91 12.40
CA VAL A 193 0.12 36.81 11.23
C VAL A 193 1.41 36.69 10.40
N SER A 194 2.46 36.09 10.96
CA SER A 194 3.75 35.86 10.29
C SER A 194 4.40 34.55 10.77
N GLY A 195 5.30 33.96 9.98
CA GLY A 195 5.99 32.72 10.35
C GLY A 195 5.16 31.43 10.24
N PHE A 196 4.16 31.42 9.33
CA PHE A 196 3.26 30.29 9.05
C PHE A 196 3.96 28.92 8.99
N ASP A 197 3.43 27.95 9.75
CA ASP A 197 4.09 26.67 10.08
C ASP A 197 3.73 25.51 9.14
N LEU A 198 2.75 25.68 8.25
CA LEU A 198 2.24 24.59 7.40
C LEU A 198 2.56 24.85 5.90
N PRO A 199 3.41 24.03 5.24
CA PRO A 199 3.63 24.16 3.81
C PRO A 199 2.41 23.65 3.04
N HIS A 200 2.17 24.28 1.89
CA HIS A 200 1.04 23.99 1.02
C HIS A 200 1.46 24.00 -0.45
N TRP A 201 0.68 23.33 -1.30
CA TRP A 201 0.87 23.33 -2.74
C TRP A 201 -0.46 23.51 -3.45
N ILE A 202 -0.54 24.52 -4.32
CA ILE A 202 -1.69 24.78 -5.18
C ILE A 202 -1.58 23.86 -6.41
N GLU A 203 -2.35 22.77 -6.41
CA GLU A 203 -2.43 21.84 -7.55
C GLU A 203 -3.20 22.47 -8.71
N HIS A 204 -4.32 23.12 -8.38
CA HIS A 204 -5.20 23.74 -9.37
C HIS A 204 -5.71 25.08 -8.86
N TRP A 205 -5.72 26.07 -9.76
CA TRP A 205 -6.35 27.37 -9.56
C TRP A 205 -7.20 27.75 -10.78
N GLY A 206 -8.51 27.77 -10.60
CA GLY A 206 -9.51 28.18 -11.58
C GLY A 206 -10.13 29.54 -11.25
N ALA A 207 -11.19 29.90 -11.99
CA ALA A 207 -11.96 31.11 -11.71
C ALA A 207 -13.03 30.91 -10.63
N ASP A 208 -13.45 29.66 -10.41
CA ASP A 208 -14.56 29.24 -9.55
C ASP A 208 -14.17 28.13 -8.56
N SER A 209 -12.92 27.64 -8.63
CA SER A 209 -12.49 26.45 -7.90
C SER A 209 -10.97 26.39 -7.74
N ALA A 210 -10.51 25.80 -6.64
CA ALA A 210 -9.09 25.53 -6.39
C ALA A 210 -8.89 24.24 -5.60
N ARG A 211 -7.75 23.58 -5.82
CA ARG A 211 -7.32 22.37 -5.10
C ARG A 211 -5.96 22.67 -4.48
N VAL A 212 -5.94 22.71 -3.16
CA VAL A 212 -4.77 23.09 -2.36
C VAL A 212 -4.45 21.95 -1.42
N TRP A 213 -3.23 21.42 -1.54
CA TRP A 213 -2.70 20.43 -0.63
C TRP A 213 -2.01 21.13 0.53
N VAL A 214 -2.24 20.68 1.76
CA VAL A 214 -1.64 21.25 2.97
C VAL A 214 -1.03 20.12 3.79
N ARG A 215 0.25 20.24 4.15
CA ARG A 215 0.91 19.22 4.97
C ARG A 215 0.62 19.44 6.44
N LEU A 216 0.02 18.46 7.09
CA LEU A 216 -0.22 18.48 8.53
C LEU A 216 0.81 17.60 9.26
N PRO A 217 1.41 18.08 10.37
CA PRO A 217 2.48 17.35 11.06
C PRO A 217 1.96 16.08 11.76
N ASN A 218 0.73 16.12 12.28
CA ASN A 218 0.08 14.98 12.91
C ASN A 218 -1.45 15.07 12.74
N LEU A 219 -2.11 13.94 12.51
CA LEU A 219 -3.55 13.77 12.63
C LEU A 219 -3.84 12.62 13.60
N VAL A 220 -4.44 12.94 14.74
CA VAL A 220 -4.83 11.95 15.75
C VAL A 220 -6.16 11.30 15.37
N ALA A 221 -6.22 9.98 15.44
CA ALA A 221 -7.41 9.20 15.10
C ALA A 221 -8.65 9.70 15.86
N GLN A 222 -9.77 9.86 15.15
CA GLN A 222 -11.08 10.30 15.65
C GLN A 222 -11.08 11.67 16.37
N THR A 223 -9.99 12.44 16.29
CA THR A 223 -9.82 13.73 16.97
C THR A 223 -9.79 14.86 15.94
N PRO A 224 -10.81 15.75 15.89
CA PRO A 224 -10.82 16.87 14.97
C PRO A 224 -9.65 17.81 15.22
N THR A 225 -8.80 17.99 14.21
CA THR A 225 -7.71 18.96 14.17
C THR A 225 -8.19 20.19 13.41
N THR A 226 -8.00 21.39 13.94
CA THR A 226 -8.32 22.64 13.21
C THR A 226 -7.03 23.31 12.79
N VAL A 227 -6.94 23.68 11.52
CA VAL A 227 -5.92 24.59 10.99
C VAL A 227 -6.59 25.82 10.38
N TYR A 228 -5.83 26.85 10.06
CA TYR A 228 -6.36 28.13 9.62
C TYR A 228 -5.73 28.51 8.29
N MET A 229 -6.58 28.77 7.29
CA MET A 229 -6.21 29.32 5.99
C MET A 229 -6.30 30.84 6.05
N PHE A 230 -5.21 31.54 5.77
CA PHE A 230 -5.10 32.99 5.81
C PHE A 230 -5.03 33.54 4.39
N PHE A 231 -5.70 34.68 4.16
CA PHE A 231 -5.83 35.33 2.86
C PHE A 231 -6.18 36.82 2.94
N GLY A 232 -6.15 37.51 1.80
CA GLY A 232 -6.43 38.94 1.68
C GLY A 232 -5.22 39.78 2.06
N ASN A 233 -4.06 39.46 1.48
CA ASN A 233 -2.81 40.22 1.63
C ASN A 233 -2.22 40.50 0.23
N ASP A 234 -2.56 41.65 -0.35
CA ASP A 234 -2.16 42.06 -1.71
C ASP A 234 -0.63 42.20 -1.90
N SER A 235 0.14 42.28 -0.81
CA SER A 235 1.60 42.35 -0.82
C SER A 235 2.28 40.97 -0.70
N ALA A 236 1.52 39.89 -0.57
CA ALA A 236 2.08 38.55 -0.42
C ALA A 236 2.67 38.02 -1.74
N ILE A 237 3.90 37.51 -1.67
CA ILE A 237 4.50 36.70 -2.73
C ILE A 237 3.98 35.26 -2.69
N ASP A 238 4.04 34.53 -3.80
CA ASP A 238 3.69 33.10 -3.82
C ASP A 238 4.53 32.29 -2.81
N ALA A 239 3.88 31.35 -2.13
CA ALA A 239 4.50 30.42 -1.17
C ALA A 239 4.03 28.96 -1.38
N SER A 240 3.49 28.65 -2.56
CA SER A 240 3.16 27.29 -2.99
C SER A 240 4.44 26.46 -3.16
N ASP A 241 4.63 25.44 -2.30
CA ASP A 241 5.81 24.61 -2.19
C ASP A 241 5.45 23.11 -2.24
N ARG A 242 5.58 22.51 -3.43
CA ARG A 242 5.36 21.05 -3.61
C ARG A 242 6.39 20.21 -2.83
N PRO A 243 7.73 20.45 -2.91
CA PRO A 243 8.70 19.75 -2.08
C PRO A 243 8.41 19.77 -0.57
N GLY A 244 8.06 20.93 0.01
CA GLY A 244 7.72 21.05 1.44
C GLY A 244 6.39 20.38 1.79
N THR A 245 5.44 20.35 0.87
CA THR A 245 4.14 19.68 1.06
C THR A 245 4.26 18.15 0.97
N PHE A 246 5.04 17.63 0.01
CA PHE A 246 5.22 16.19 -0.27
C PHE A 246 6.67 15.71 -0.11
N PRO A 247 7.31 15.88 1.06
CA PRO A 247 8.72 15.53 1.26
C PRO A 247 9.01 14.04 1.08
N ARG A 248 8.06 13.14 1.35
CA ARG A 248 8.20 11.69 1.09
C ARG A 248 7.69 11.38 -0.33
N SER A 249 8.43 11.84 -1.33
CA SER A 249 8.12 11.57 -2.74
C SER A 249 8.87 10.35 -3.28
N LEU A 250 8.16 9.46 -3.97
CA LEU A 250 8.71 8.41 -4.83
C LEU A 250 8.44 8.75 -6.30
N VAL A 251 9.48 8.82 -7.11
CA VAL A 251 9.37 8.96 -8.58
C VAL A 251 10.18 7.86 -9.24
N VAL A 252 9.52 6.98 -10.00
CA VAL A 252 10.13 5.85 -10.70
C VAL A 252 10.23 6.17 -12.19
N THR A 253 11.44 6.52 -12.64
CA THR A 253 11.75 6.81 -14.06
C THR A 253 12.23 5.59 -14.84
N ASP A 254 12.99 4.70 -14.18
CA ASP A 254 13.57 3.51 -14.77
C ASP A 254 13.00 2.25 -14.10
N VAL A 255 13.66 1.76 -13.05
CA VAL A 255 13.25 0.58 -12.28
C VAL A 255 13.37 0.88 -10.79
N ALA A 256 12.30 0.57 -10.04
CA ALA A 256 12.33 0.44 -8.59
C ALA A 256 11.70 -0.90 -8.20
N GLU A 257 12.02 -1.44 -7.02
CA GLU A 257 11.34 -2.62 -6.47
C GLU A 257 10.96 -2.37 -5.01
N LEU A 258 9.70 -2.67 -4.65
CA LEU A 258 9.14 -2.46 -3.31
C LEU A 258 8.29 -3.65 -2.88
N SER A 259 8.22 -3.89 -1.57
CA SER A 259 7.45 -4.99 -0.97
C SER A 259 6.88 -4.60 0.39
N GLY A 260 5.89 -5.33 0.88
CA GLY A 260 5.25 -5.05 2.16
C GLY A 260 4.41 -3.78 2.10
N GLU A 261 4.37 -3.02 3.19
CA GLU A 261 3.56 -1.80 3.30
C GLU A 261 4.45 -0.57 3.20
N GLN A 262 4.07 0.34 2.31
CA GLN A 262 4.88 1.48 1.89
C GLN A 262 4.03 2.75 1.99
N ALA A 263 4.49 3.72 2.79
CA ALA A 263 3.79 4.98 2.99
C ALA A 263 4.60 6.14 2.41
N PHE A 264 4.00 6.83 1.45
CA PHE A 264 4.57 8.02 0.80
C PHE A 264 3.61 9.21 0.93
N ASP A 265 4.06 10.39 0.53
CA ASP A 265 3.19 11.54 0.30
C ASP A 265 2.75 11.57 -1.18
N TRP A 266 3.70 11.35 -2.09
CA TRP A 266 3.54 11.35 -3.53
C TRP A 266 4.17 10.09 -4.14
N ILE A 267 3.46 9.39 -5.01
CA ILE A 267 3.99 8.29 -5.82
C ILE A 267 3.75 8.61 -7.29
N GLU A 268 4.82 8.55 -8.09
CA GLU A 268 4.73 8.66 -9.54
C GLU A 268 5.53 7.54 -10.21
N VAL A 269 4.85 6.67 -10.94
CA VAL A 269 5.49 5.76 -11.90
C VAL A 269 5.42 6.44 -13.26
N ALA A 270 6.51 7.11 -13.64
CA ALA A 270 6.56 7.92 -14.86
C ALA A 270 6.43 7.06 -16.12
N ALA A 271 6.10 7.67 -17.27
CA ALA A 271 6.02 6.95 -18.54
C ALA A 271 7.38 6.29 -18.88
N GLY A 272 7.38 4.97 -19.12
CA GLY A 272 8.59 4.16 -19.28
C GLY A 272 9.17 3.59 -17.98
N GLY A 273 8.81 4.16 -16.82
CA GLY A 273 9.19 3.66 -15.50
C GLY A 273 8.47 2.37 -15.13
N LYS A 274 9.15 1.53 -14.34
CA LYS A 274 8.68 0.21 -13.93
C LYS A 274 8.88 -0.03 -12.45
N LEU A 275 7.80 0.03 -11.68
CA LEU A 275 7.77 -0.35 -10.27
C LEU A 275 7.50 -1.85 -10.15
N ARG A 276 8.43 -2.57 -9.52
CA ARG A 276 8.36 -4.00 -9.32
C ARG A 276 7.83 -4.33 -7.93
N VAL A 277 6.92 -5.30 -7.83
CA VAL A 277 6.57 -5.92 -6.54
C VAL A 277 7.68 -6.89 -6.15
N GLY A 278 8.27 -6.75 -4.97
CA GLY A 278 9.36 -7.59 -4.48
C GLY A 278 8.94 -8.54 -3.35
N GLY A 279 9.91 -9.28 -2.82
CA GLY A 279 9.77 -10.00 -1.55
C GLY A 279 8.70 -11.10 -1.57
N SER A 280 7.77 -11.05 -0.61
CA SER A 280 6.71 -12.04 -0.39
C SER A 280 5.54 -11.98 -1.38
N GLY A 281 5.69 -11.28 -2.50
CA GLY A 281 4.63 -11.13 -3.50
C GLY A 281 3.49 -10.20 -3.09
N ARG A 282 3.66 -9.39 -2.04
CA ARG A 282 2.67 -8.42 -1.57
C ARG A 282 3.26 -7.01 -1.55
N LEU A 283 2.53 -6.05 -2.10
CA LEU A 283 2.81 -4.61 -2.00
C LEU A 283 1.53 -3.85 -1.64
N VAL A 284 1.60 -2.97 -0.65
CA VAL A 284 0.55 -2.01 -0.29
C VAL A 284 1.16 -0.62 -0.34
N LEU A 285 0.56 0.28 -1.12
CA LEU A 285 0.95 1.68 -1.26
C LEU A 285 -0.12 2.55 -0.58
N ASP A 286 0.26 3.31 0.45
CA ASP A 286 -0.56 4.40 1.00
C ASP A 286 0.10 5.74 0.67
N ALA A 287 -0.60 6.62 -0.06
CA ALA A 287 -0.11 7.97 -0.37
C ALA A 287 -1.23 9.00 -0.44
N ALA A 288 -0.90 10.29 -0.40
CA ALA A 288 -1.89 11.33 -0.67
C ALA A 288 -2.19 11.40 -2.18
N TRP A 289 -1.14 11.36 -3.00
CA TRP A 289 -1.19 11.39 -4.46
C TRP A 289 -0.51 10.17 -5.08
N VAL A 290 -1.16 9.52 -6.06
CA VAL A 290 -0.58 8.43 -6.86
C VAL A 290 -0.84 8.66 -8.34
N ALA A 291 0.21 8.62 -9.16
CA ALA A 291 0.12 8.62 -10.62
C ALA A 291 0.87 7.42 -11.22
N VAL A 292 0.19 6.63 -12.06
CA VAL A 292 0.76 5.50 -12.79
C VAL A 292 0.63 5.76 -14.29
N HIS A 293 1.72 6.23 -14.89
CA HIS A 293 1.87 6.42 -16.34
C HIS A 293 2.75 5.32 -16.97
N GLY A 294 3.63 4.69 -16.18
CA GLY A 294 4.47 3.57 -16.57
C GLY A 294 3.81 2.22 -16.26
N SER A 295 4.55 1.32 -15.60
CA SER A 295 4.04 -0.01 -15.22
C SER A 295 4.31 -0.38 -13.76
N ILE A 296 3.36 -1.06 -13.12
CA ILE A 296 3.57 -1.83 -11.88
C ILE A 296 3.55 -3.31 -12.23
N ASP A 297 4.61 -4.04 -11.86
CA ASP A 297 4.91 -5.41 -12.30
C ASP A 297 5.04 -6.40 -11.14
N GLY A 298 4.04 -7.28 -11.07
CA GLY A 298 3.93 -8.41 -10.15
C GLY A 298 3.69 -9.75 -10.86
N ASP A 299 3.94 -9.84 -12.17
CA ASP A 299 3.79 -11.07 -12.97
C ASP A 299 4.64 -12.21 -12.38
N GLY A 300 4.02 -13.33 -12.04
CA GLY A 300 4.69 -14.53 -11.49
C GLY A 300 5.30 -14.37 -10.09
N ARG A 301 4.91 -13.33 -9.33
CA ARG A 301 5.57 -12.98 -8.05
C ARG A 301 4.81 -13.30 -6.78
N GLY A 302 3.68 -13.98 -6.89
CA GLY A 302 2.94 -14.56 -5.78
C GLY A 302 3.54 -15.88 -5.29
N TYR A 303 2.69 -16.85 -4.96
CA TYR A 303 3.19 -18.11 -4.40
C TYR A 303 3.96 -18.94 -5.45
N PRO A 304 5.10 -19.56 -5.08
CA PRO A 304 5.83 -20.47 -5.96
C PRO A 304 5.01 -21.70 -6.36
N SER A 305 5.49 -22.45 -7.36
CA SER A 305 4.84 -23.70 -7.81
C SER A 305 4.48 -24.63 -6.65
N ALA A 306 3.26 -25.17 -6.71
CA ALA A 306 2.64 -26.04 -5.71
C ALA A 306 2.52 -25.44 -4.29
N GLN A 307 2.45 -24.10 -4.18
CA GLN A 307 2.26 -23.38 -2.92
C GLN A 307 1.13 -22.35 -3.03
N GLY A 308 0.65 -21.88 -1.88
CA GLY A 308 -0.50 -20.95 -1.76
C GLY A 308 -1.80 -21.65 -1.36
N PRO A 309 -2.83 -20.91 -0.93
CA PRO A 309 -4.08 -21.47 -0.42
C PRO A 309 -4.84 -22.32 -1.46
N GLY A 310 -4.79 -21.91 -2.73
CA GLY A 310 -5.32 -22.63 -3.89
C GLY A 310 -4.21 -23.27 -4.72
N ALA A 311 -3.19 -23.87 -4.11
CA ALA A 311 -2.09 -24.51 -4.84
C ALA A 311 -2.59 -25.57 -5.82
N GLY A 312 -2.08 -25.56 -7.06
CA GLY A 312 -2.39 -26.59 -8.04
C GLY A 312 -1.88 -27.97 -7.59
N GLY A 313 -2.70 -29.00 -7.77
CA GLY A 313 -2.34 -30.39 -7.43
C GLY A 313 -1.14 -30.86 -8.25
N SER A 314 -0.14 -31.40 -7.57
CA SER A 314 1.06 -31.97 -8.20
C SER A 314 0.84 -33.43 -8.60
N SER A 315 1.51 -33.92 -9.67
CA SER A 315 1.38 -35.31 -10.12
C SER A 315 2.69 -35.92 -10.63
N THR A 316 2.91 -37.19 -10.27
CA THR A 316 4.02 -38.02 -10.74
C THR A 316 3.61 -39.02 -11.84
N THR A 317 2.34 -38.99 -12.27
CA THR A 317 1.82 -39.88 -13.33
C THR A 317 1.01 -39.15 -14.40
N ALA A 318 0.69 -37.88 -14.21
CA ALA A 318 -0.05 -37.05 -15.16
C ALA A 318 0.41 -35.57 -15.13
N GLY A 319 -0.29 -34.69 -15.85
CA GLY A 319 -0.02 -33.24 -15.83
C GLY A 319 -0.37 -32.59 -14.48
N GLY A 320 0.37 -31.54 -14.12
CA GLY A 320 0.06 -30.71 -12.94
C GLY A 320 -1.20 -29.86 -13.15
N GLY A 321 -2.00 -29.67 -12.10
CA GLY A 321 -3.15 -28.77 -12.15
C GLY A 321 -2.72 -27.30 -12.01
N GLY A 322 -3.51 -26.38 -12.54
CA GLY A 322 -3.29 -24.94 -12.35
C GLY A 322 -3.60 -24.51 -10.91
N GLY A 323 -2.96 -23.43 -10.46
CA GLY A 323 -3.32 -22.78 -9.19
C GLY A 323 -4.65 -22.05 -9.29
N GLY A 324 -5.33 -21.87 -8.15
CA GLY A 324 -6.55 -21.06 -8.01
C GLY A 324 -6.32 -19.79 -7.18
N HIS A 325 -7.15 -18.78 -7.43
CA HIS A 325 -7.26 -17.57 -6.61
C HIS A 325 -8.68 -17.00 -6.71
N GLY A 326 -8.92 -16.07 -7.64
CA GLY A 326 -10.26 -15.54 -7.92
C GLY A 326 -11.12 -16.49 -8.76
N GLY A 327 -10.50 -17.15 -9.74
CA GLY A 327 -11.04 -18.31 -10.44
C GLY A 327 -10.36 -19.60 -9.97
N ALA A 328 -11.03 -20.74 -10.15
CA ALA A 328 -10.43 -22.04 -9.88
C ALA A 328 -9.37 -22.40 -10.94
N GLY A 329 -8.34 -23.14 -10.55
CA GLY A 329 -7.36 -23.70 -11.48
C GLY A 329 -7.96 -24.84 -12.30
N GLY A 330 -7.45 -25.03 -13.52
CA GLY A 330 -7.80 -26.17 -14.36
C GLY A 330 -7.09 -27.45 -13.92
N ARG A 331 -7.74 -28.60 -14.06
CA ARG A 331 -7.10 -29.92 -13.87
C ARG A 331 -6.10 -30.22 -15.00
N GLY A 332 -5.00 -30.90 -14.68
CA GLY A 332 -4.06 -31.44 -15.66
C GLY A 332 -4.65 -32.54 -16.56
N GLY A 333 -4.00 -32.77 -17.70
CA GLY A 333 -4.27 -33.90 -18.61
C GLY A 333 -3.82 -35.23 -18.01
N PHE A 334 -4.41 -36.33 -18.45
CA PHE A 334 -4.05 -37.68 -18.00
C PHE A 334 -4.44 -38.81 -18.97
N ASP A 335 -3.71 -39.91 -18.84
CA ASP A 335 -3.90 -41.17 -19.55
C ASP A 335 -4.66 -42.25 -18.72
N ALA A 336 -4.79 -43.45 -19.29
CA ALA A 336 -5.61 -44.53 -18.75
C ALA A 336 -4.92 -45.33 -17.63
N GLY A 337 -4.86 -44.73 -16.45
CA GLY A 337 -4.29 -45.34 -15.23
C GLY A 337 -3.80 -44.29 -14.24
N ASP A 338 -3.64 -43.06 -14.72
CA ASP A 338 -2.94 -41.99 -14.01
C ASP A 338 -3.86 -41.11 -13.17
N SER A 339 -3.22 -40.34 -12.28
CA SER A 339 -3.87 -39.43 -11.34
C SER A 339 -3.50 -37.99 -11.69
N PRO A 340 -4.35 -37.24 -12.42
CA PRO A 340 -4.07 -35.85 -12.78
C PRO A 340 -3.91 -34.96 -11.55
N GLY A 341 -3.06 -33.94 -11.68
CA GLY A 341 -3.05 -32.83 -10.75
C GLY A 341 -4.41 -32.13 -10.76
N ALA A 342 -5.09 -32.11 -9.61
CA ALA A 342 -6.32 -31.35 -9.41
C ALA A 342 -6.06 -29.85 -9.63
N GLY A 343 -7.04 -29.13 -10.17
CA GLY A 343 -7.00 -27.67 -10.13
C GLY A 343 -7.07 -27.18 -8.68
N GLY A 344 -6.38 -26.08 -8.38
CA GLY A 344 -6.50 -25.42 -7.08
C GLY A 344 -7.85 -24.70 -6.94
N ASP A 345 -8.43 -24.75 -5.74
CA ASP A 345 -9.71 -24.09 -5.47
C ASP A 345 -9.60 -22.55 -5.56
N SER A 346 -10.69 -21.89 -5.94
CA SER A 346 -10.84 -20.43 -5.81
C SER A 346 -11.22 -20.08 -4.38
N ASP A 347 -10.70 -18.98 -3.83
CA ASP A 347 -11.29 -18.41 -2.61
C ASP A 347 -12.62 -17.67 -2.89
N ASN A 348 -12.83 -17.25 -4.16
CA ASN A 348 -14.02 -16.53 -4.68
C ASN A 348 -14.47 -15.37 -3.77
N SER A 349 -13.53 -14.79 -3.03
CA SER A 349 -13.79 -13.76 -2.04
C SER A 349 -13.78 -12.37 -2.71
N VAL A 350 -14.32 -11.40 -1.98
CA VAL A 350 -14.14 -10.00 -2.37
C VAL A 350 -12.75 -9.57 -1.90
N PRO A 351 -11.81 -9.17 -2.79
CA PRO A 351 -10.45 -8.85 -2.38
C PRO A 351 -10.44 -7.59 -1.51
N THR A 352 -10.35 -7.77 -0.19
CA THR A 352 -10.21 -6.66 0.76
C THR A 352 -8.76 -6.29 1.01
N GLN A 353 -7.81 -7.11 0.55
CA GLN A 353 -6.37 -6.95 0.74
C GLN A 353 -5.57 -7.36 -0.52
N ALA A 354 -4.29 -6.97 -0.54
CA ALA A 354 -3.30 -7.42 -1.51
C ALA A 354 -2.91 -8.89 -1.29
N THR A 355 -3.72 -9.83 -1.77
CA THR A 355 -3.45 -11.28 -1.69
C THR A 355 -2.69 -11.78 -2.92
N PRO A 356 -1.56 -12.50 -2.78
CA PRO A 356 -0.87 -13.12 -3.91
C PRO A 356 -1.59 -14.38 -4.39
N GLY A 357 -1.58 -14.61 -5.71
CA GLY A 357 -2.16 -15.79 -6.34
C GLY A 357 -1.34 -17.07 -6.08
N SER A 358 -2.02 -18.21 -6.09
CA SER A 358 -1.41 -19.53 -5.83
C SER A 358 -0.60 -20.06 -7.01
N GLY A 359 0.45 -20.83 -6.73
CA GLY A 359 1.28 -21.46 -7.77
C GLY A 359 0.65 -22.73 -8.36
N GLY A 360 0.96 -22.99 -9.62
CA GLY A 360 0.55 -24.19 -10.34
C GLY A 360 1.29 -25.44 -9.86
N GLY A 361 0.62 -26.58 -9.96
CA GLY A 361 1.10 -27.88 -9.53
C GLY A 361 2.30 -28.38 -10.35
N ALA A 362 3.23 -29.01 -9.66
CA ALA A 362 4.45 -29.54 -10.24
C ALA A 362 4.29 -31.00 -10.69
N THR A 363 5.24 -31.45 -11.51
CA THR A 363 5.51 -32.85 -11.79
C THR A 363 6.94 -33.20 -11.39
N ASP A 364 7.28 -34.48 -11.32
CA ASP A 364 8.66 -34.96 -11.19
C ASP A 364 9.62 -34.48 -12.33
N MET A 365 9.07 -33.92 -13.41
CA MET A 365 9.80 -33.47 -14.58
C MET A 365 9.85 -31.95 -14.77
N ARG A 366 8.88 -31.21 -14.20
CA ARG A 366 8.63 -29.77 -14.42
C ARG A 366 7.94 -29.11 -13.24
N ALA A 367 8.39 -27.92 -12.87
CA ALA A 367 7.61 -27.03 -12.01
C ALA A 367 6.37 -26.49 -12.75
N GLY A 368 5.30 -26.20 -12.01
CA GLY A 368 4.26 -25.28 -12.46
C GLY A 368 4.75 -23.83 -12.46
N GLY A 369 3.86 -22.92 -12.85
CA GLY A 369 4.10 -21.48 -12.76
C GLY A 369 3.93 -20.97 -11.33
N ALA A 370 4.60 -19.88 -10.98
CA ALA A 370 4.28 -19.12 -9.78
C ALA A 370 3.00 -18.29 -10.01
N GLY A 371 2.22 -18.03 -8.96
CA GLY A 371 1.07 -17.12 -9.08
C GLY A 371 1.48 -15.65 -9.19
N GLY A 372 0.53 -14.75 -9.44
CA GLY A 372 0.78 -13.31 -9.52
C GLY A 372 0.78 -12.60 -8.17
N ALA A 373 1.34 -11.39 -8.10
CA ALA A 373 1.44 -10.63 -6.84
C ALA A 373 0.11 -10.06 -6.33
N GLY A 374 0.02 -9.85 -5.01
CA GLY A 374 -0.97 -8.96 -4.41
C GLY A 374 -0.49 -7.51 -4.43
N LEU A 375 -1.29 -6.61 -4.99
CA LEU A 375 -1.09 -5.16 -4.96
C LEU A 375 -2.32 -4.46 -4.38
N ALA A 376 -2.11 -3.54 -3.44
CA ALA A 376 -3.12 -2.57 -3.04
C ALA A 376 -2.58 -1.14 -3.12
N ILE A 377 -3.45 -0.21 -3.51
CA ILE A 377 -3.17 1.23 -3.53
C ILE A 377 -4.31 1.93 -2.80
N GLU A 378 -3.98 2.64 -1.73
CA GLU A 378 -4.87 3.56 -1.02
C GLU A 378 -4.38 5.00 -1.24
N ALA A 379 -5.25 5.86 -1.75
CA ALA A 379 -4.92 7.23 -2.12
C ALA A 379 -6.03 8.24 -1.80
N THR A 380 -5.68 9.52 -1.64
CA THR A 380 -6.70 10.58 -1.75
C THR A 380 -6.97 10.86 -3.23
N ALA A 381 -5.95 10.94 -4.08
CA ALA A 381 -6.09 11.05 -5.53
C ALA A 381 -5.23 10.00 -6.26
N LEU A 382 -5.85 9.28 -7.22
CA LEU A 382 -5.22 8.23 -8.03
C LEU A 382 -5.45 8.48 -9.53
N VAL A 383 -4.37 8.63 -10.29
CA VAL A 383 -4.38 8.63 -11.76
C VAL A 383 -3.73 7.36 -12.27
N LEU A 384 -4.44 6.59 -13.09
CA LEU A 384 -3.95 5.37 -13.72
C LEU A 384 -4.19 5.43 -15.23
N ALA A 385 -3.13 5.72 -15.99
CA ALA A 385 -3.11 5.66 -17.46
C ALA A 385 -2.10 4.60 -17.99
N GLY A 386 -1.28 4.05 -17.10
CA GLY A 386 -0.31 2.98 -17.38
C GLY A 386 -0.88 1.57 -17.17
N VAL A 387 0.01 0.61 -16.87
CA VAL A 387 -0.33 -0.80 -16.69
C VAL A 387 -0.08 -1.25 -15.26
N ILE A 388 -1.04 -1.93 -14.64
CA ILE A 388 -0.78 -2.80 -13.48
C ILE A 388 -0.93 -4.24 -13.96
N ASP A 389 0.12 -5.04 -13.80
CA ASP A 389 0.17 -6.43 -14.23
C ASP A 389 0.55 -7.32 -13.04
N VAL A 390 -0.37 -8.20 -12.64
CA VAL A 390 -0.17 -9.25 -11.62
C VAL A 390 -0.64 -10.61 -12.16
N ASP A 391 -0.34 -10.89 -13.43
CA ASP A 391 -0.59 -12.19 -14.05
C ASP A 391 0.15 -13.33 -13.33
N GLY A 392 -0.38 -14.55 -13.48
CA GLY A 392 0.28 -15.79 -13.06
C GLY A 392 1.20 -16.33 -14.15
N GLU A 393 2.33 -16.90 -13.74
CA GLU A 393 3.31 -17.48 -14.67
C GLU A 393 2.77 -18.74 -15.37
N ALA A 394 3.16 -18.94 -16.63
CA ALA A 394 2.87 -20.18 -17.34
C ALA A 394 3.64 -21.39 -16.78
N GLY A 395 2.98 -22.55 -16.75
CA GLY A 395 3.55 -23.83 -16.33
C GLY A 395 4.70 -24.28 -17.21
N LYS A 396 5.76 -24.89 -16.64
CA LYS A 396 6.95 -25.24 -17.43
C LYS A 396 6.63 -26.41 -18.36
N SER A 397 6.78 -26.15 -19.66
CA SER A 397 6.52 -27.07 -20.78
C SER A 397 7.59 -28.16 -20.91
N VAL A 398 7.25 -29.31 -21.52
CA VAL A 398 8.17 -30.44 -21.71
C VAL A 398 8.75 -30.55 -23.13
N ASP A 399 10.01 -31.01 -23.20
CA ASP A 399 10.70 -31.31 -24.46
C ASP A 399 10.24 -32.65 -25.07
N LYS A 400 10.61 -32.91 -26.32
CA LYS A 400 10.10 -34.00 -27.20
C LYS A 400 10.19 -35.45 -26.71
N ASN A 401 10.76 -35.73 -25.53
CA ASN A 401 10.93 -37.08 -24.95
C ASN A 401 10.47 -37.13 -23.48
N LYS A 402 9.62 -36.19 -23.04
CA LYS A 402 9.10 -36.10 -21.68
C LYS A 402 7.58 -36.00 -21.71
N GLU A 403 6.94 -36.59 -20.71
CA GLU A 403 5.50 -36.89 -20.80
C GLU A 403 4.63 -35.88 -20.05
N ARG A 404 5.11 -35.19 -19.00
CA ARG A 404 4.18 -34.52 -18.04
C ARG A 404 4.59 -33.09 -17.68
N SER A 405 3.72 -32.13 -18.01
CA SER A 405 3.96 -30.69 -17.85
C SER A 405 3.42 -30.12 -16.54
N GLY A 406 4.00 -29.02 -16.05
CA GLY A 406 3.48 -28.30 -14.88
C GLY A 406 2.26 -27.44 -15.20
N GLY A 407 1.39 -27.20 -14.21
CA GLY A 407 0.23 -26.32 -14.35
C GLY A 407 0.60 -24.83 -14.28
N GLY A 408 -0.27 -23.95 -14.77
CA GLY A 408 -0.09 -22.50 -14.67
C GLY A 408 -0.37 -21.95 -13.26
N GLY A 409 0.28 -20.84 -12.88
CA GLY A 409 -0.03 -20.11 -11.64
C GLY A 409 -1.29 -19.26 -11.78
N ALA A 410 -1.98 -19.00 -10.67
CA ALA A 410 -3.15 -18.12 -10.65
C ALA A 410 -2.76 -16.64 -10.75
N GLY A 411 -3.65 -15.80 -11.28
CA GLY A 411 -3.50 -14.35 -11.19
C GLY A 411 -3.52 -13.85 -9.74
N GLY A 412 -2.88 -12.72 -9.48
CA GLY A 412 -2.84 -12.07 -8.17
C GLY A 412 -4.08 -11.21 -7.84
N ALA A 413 -3.96 -10.29 -6.90
CA ALA A 413 -5.04 -9.35 -6.55
C ALA A 413 -4.62 -7.90 -6.76
N ILE A 414 -5.48 -7.09 -7.39
CA ILE A 414 -5.35 -5.63 -7.48
C ILE A 414 -6.48 -4.99 -6.66
N VAL A 415 -6.14 -4.20 -5.64
CA VAL A 415 -7.11 -3.46 -4.80
C VAL A 415 -6.81 -1.97 -4.86
N LEU A 416 -7.57 -1.22 -5.65
CA LEU A 416 -7.48 0.24 -5.74
C LEU A 416 -8.55 0.89 -4.85
N ARG A 417 -8.15 1.86 -4.03
CA ARG A 417 -9.03 2.64 -3.15
C ARG A 417 -8.62 4.11 -3.24
N ALA A 418 -9.49 4.96 -3.74
CA ALA A 418 -9.18 6.39 -3.85
C ALA A 418 -10.40 7.26 -3.61
N ARG A 419 -10.27 8.41 -2.95
CA ARG A 419 -11.37 9.40 -2.95
C ARG A 419 -11.63 9.86 -4.39
N GLU A 420 -10.58 10.26 -5.09
CA GLU A 420 -10.66 10.72 -6.48
C GLU A 420 -9.87 9.79 -7.41
N ILE A 421 -10.50 9.37 -8.51
CA ILE A 421 -9.86 8.46 -9.48
C ILE A 421 -9.98 8.94 -10.93
N VAL A 422 -8.92 8.72 -11.69
CA VAL A 422 -8.88 8.70 -13.16
C VAL A 422 -8.37 7.32 -13.58
N LEU A 423 -9.16 6.59 -14.36
CA LEU A 423 -8.92 5.17 -14.66
C LEU A 423 -9.00 4.94 -16.18
N GLU A 424 -7.87 5.14 -16.85
CA GLU A 424 -7.68 5.12 -18.32
C GLU A 424 -6.71 4.00 -18.78
N GLY A 425 -5.97 3.41 -17.85
CA GLY A 425 -4.96 2.37 -18.11
C GLY A 425 -5.52 0.94 -18.23
N SER A 426 -4.67 -0.05 -17.96
CA SER A 426 -5.08 -1.47 -17.92
C SER A 426 -4.70 -2.16 -16.61
N LEU A 427 -5.61 -2.98 -16.08
CA LEU A 427 -5.44 -3.80 -14.88
C LEU A 427 -5.49 -5.28 -15.27
N ARG A 428 -4.41 -6.03 -15.03
CA ARG A 428 -4.32 -7.45 -15.38
C ARG A 428 -4.02 -8.32 -14.18
N ALA A 429 -4.79 -9.38 -14.05
CA ALA A 429 -4.62 -10.43 -13.06
C ALA A 429 -5.08 -11.77 -13.66
N ARG A 430 -4.50 -12.17 -14.79
CA ARG A 430 -4.84 -13.42 -15.47
C ARG A 430 -4.19 -14.62 -14.82
N GLY A 431 -4.80 -15.78 -15.01
CA GLY A 431 -4.12 -17.06 -14.78
C GLY A 431 -3.12 -17.38 -15.89
N GLY A 432 -2.00 -18.00 -15.53
CA GLY A 432 -0.97 -18.46 -16.46
C GLY A 432 -1.40 -19.70 -17.24
N ASP A 433 -0.95 -19.81 -18.49
CA ASP A 433 -1.22 -20.98 -19.33
C ASP A 433 -0.59 -22.26 -18.74
N GLY A 434 -1.31 -23.39 -18.88
CA GLY A 434 -0.80 -24.71 -18.53
C GLY A 434 0.35 -25.13 -19.43
N GLY A 435 1.37 -25.78 -18.86
CA GLY A 435 2.55 -26.22 -19.61
C GLY A 435 2.18 -27.17 -20.76
N ASN A 436 2.81 -26.97 -21.91
CA ASN A 436 2.48 -27.64 -23.16
C ASN A 436 3.61 -28.60 -23.62
N LEU A 437 3.34 -29.39 -24.66
CA LEU A 437 4.30 -30.33 -25.22
C LEU A 437 5.06 -29.75 -26.42
N GLY A 438 6.36 -30.02 -26.50
CA GLY A 438 7.18 -29.71 -27.69
C GLY A 438 7.01 -30.66 -28.89
N GLY A 439 6.04 -31.59 -28.90
CA GLY A 439 5.92 -32.63 -29.93
C GLY A 439 4.61 -33.43 -29.92
N THR A 440 4.48 -34.36 -30.86
CA THR A 440 3.26 -35.15 -31.15
C THR A 440 3.21 -36.52 -30.44
N TYR A 441 3.76 -36.64 -29.24
CA TYR A 441 3.70 -37.88 -28.48
C TYR A 441 2.31 -37.99 -27.81
N VAL A 442 1.66 -39.15 -27.95
CA VAL A 442 0.24 -39.33 -27.59
C VAL A 442 0.00 -39.74 -26.14
N GLY A 443 1.05 -40.16 -25.42
CA GLY A 443 1.00 -40.50 -24.00
C GLY A 443 1.64 -39.41 -23.13
N ALA A 444 1.22 -38.18 -23.36
CA ALA A 444 1.77 -37.02 -22.68
C ALA A 444 0.68 -36.01 -22.33
N ASP A 445 0.89 -35.34 -21.22
CA ASP A 445 -0.11 -34.64 -20.45
C ASP A 445 0.24 -33.17 -20.29
N GLY A 446 -0.64 -32.32 -20.80
CA GLY A 446 -0.58 -30.88 -20.60
C GLY A 446 -0.92 -30.51 -19.15
N GLY A 447 -0.33 -29.41 -18.68
CA GLY A 447 -0.73 -28.80 -17.42
C GLY A 447 -2.13 -28.18 -17.53
N GLY A 448 -2.83 -28.07 -16.40
CA GLY A 448 -4.01 -27.22 -16.31
C GLY A 448 -3.63 -25.74 -16.30
N GLY A 449 -4.50 -24.89 -16.85
CA GLY A 449 -4.33 -23.42 -16.76
C GLY A 449 -4.61 -22.91 -15.36
N GLY A 450 -3.89 -21.87 -14.91
CA GLY A 450 -4.17 -21.21 -13.63
C GLY A 450 -5.47 -20.42 -13.68
N GLY A 451 -6.15 -20.26 -12.55
CA GLY A 451 -7.34 -19.42 -12.43
C GLY A 451 -7.02 -17.94 -12.52
N GLY A 452 -7.99 -17.13 -12.93
CA GLY A 452 -7.91 -15.68 -12.85
C GLY A 452 -7.76 -15.17 -11.42
N GLY A 453 -7.25 -13.95 -11.28
CA GLY A 453 -7.04 -13.26 -10.02
C GLY A 453 -8.25 -12.42 -9.60
N HIS A 454 -7.99 -11.35 -8.84
CA HIS A 454 -9.03 -10.43 -8.40
C HIS A 454 -8.70 -8.98 -8.74
N VAL A 455 -9.72 -8.19 -9.10
CA VAL A 455 -9.61 -6.74 -9.25
C VAL A 455 -10.75 -6.05 -8.51
N GLN A 456 -10.44 -5.25 -7.48
CA GLN A 456 -11.39 -4.33 -6.86
C GLN A 456 -10.92 -2.89 -7.05
N VAL A 457 -11.83 -2.04 -7.47
CA VAL A 457 -11.66 -0.59 -7.52
C VAL A 457 -12.78 0.05 -6.72
N ARG A 458 -12.46 0.73 -5.61
CA ARG A 458 -13.41 1.51 -4.82
C ARG A 458 -13.08 3.00 -4.92
N TYR A 459 -14.08 3.84 -5.18
CA TYR A 459 -13.88 5.29 -5.26
C TYR A 459 -15.07 6.11 -4.74
N ASP A 460 -14.83 7.38 -4.41
CA ASP A 460 -15.89 8.36 -4.10
C ASP A 460 -16.32 9.08 -5.39
N ARG A 461 -15.35 9.67 -6.11
CA ARG A 461 -15.57 10.48 -7.32
C ARG A 461 -14.61 10.08 -8.45
N VAL A 462 -15.14 10.03 -9.68
CA VAL A 462 -14.33 9.96 -10.91
C VAL A 462 -14.15 11.38 -11.43
N LEU A 463 -12.93 11.78 -11.80
CA LEU A 463 -12.64 13.16 -12.24
C LEU A 463 -12.84 13.41 -13.75
N HIS A 464 -12.91 12.35 -14.56
CA HIS A 464 -13.24 12.41 -15.99
C HIS A 464 -14.22 11.29 -16.36
N GLU A 465 -15.03 11.48 -17.41
CA GLU A 465 -15.73 10.37 -18.07
C GLU A 465 -14.72 9.55 -18.88
N SER A 466 -13.86 8.79 -18.18
CA SER A 466 -12.83 7.98 -18.83
C SER A 466 -13.48 6.87 -19.65
N GLU A 467 -12.92 6.61 -20.85
CA GLU A 467 -13.13 5.33 -21.51
C GLU A 467 -12.70 4.24 -20.52
N THR A 468 -13.57 3.25 -20.29
CA THR A 468 -13.40 2.30 -19.19
C THR A 468 -12.10 1.54 -19.34
N ALA A 469 -11.20 1.66 -18.34
CA ALA A 469 -9.95 0.90 -18.28
C ALA A 469 -10.13 -0.59 -18.57
N GLU A 470 -9.18 -1.16 -19.30
CA GLU A 470 -9.18 -2.58 -19.65
C GLU A 470 -8.87 -3.40 -18.40
N VAL A 471 -9.86 -4.17 -17.92
CA VAL A 471 -9.70 -5.11 -16.80
C VAL A 471 -9.70 -6.53 -17.35
N ASP A 472 -8.57 -7.23 -17.20
CA ASP A 472 -8.38 -8.60 -17.66
C ASP A 472 -8.09 -9.52 -16.47
N VAL A 473 -9.07 -10.36 -16.14
CA VAL A 473 -8.99 -11.39 -15.09
C VAL A 473 -9.15 -12.79 -15.67
N SER A 474 -8.86 -13.00 -16.97
CA SER A 474 -9.16 -14.28 -17.63
C SER A 474 -8.40 -15.46 -17.03
N GLY A 475 -9.03 -16.63 -17.00
CA GLY A 475 -8.37 -17.89 -16.69
C GLY A 475 -7.32 -18.27 -17.74
N GLY A 476 -6.23 -18.88 -17.29
CA GLY A 476 -5.16 -19.39 -18.15
C GLY A 476 -5.63 -20.58 -19.00
N ARG A 477 -5.07 -20.73 -20.19
CA ARG A 477 -5.45 -21.79 -21.13
C ARG A 477 -4.91 -23.16 -20.68
N PRO A 478 -5.58 -24.26 -21.03
CA PRO A 478 -4.99 -25.59 -20.83
C PRO A 478 -3.73 -25.78 -21.70
N GLY A 479 -2.82 -26.64 -21.25
CA GLY A 479 -1.85 -27.29 -22.12
C GLY A 479 -2.54 -28.22 -23.14
N ALA A 480 -1.77 -28.99 -23.90
CA ALA A 480 -2.34 -29.97 -24.84
C ALA A 480 -2.09 -31.42 -24.38
N TYR A 481 -2.96 -32.32 -24.86
CA TYR A 481 -2.89 -33.78 -24.72
C TYR A 481 -3.15 -34.37 -23.32
N GLY A 482 -3.46 -35.67 -23.30
CA GLY A 482 -4.07 -36.44 -22.21
C GLY A 482 -5.14 -37.36 -22.82
N SER A 483 -4.80 -38.62 -23.08
CA SER A 483 -5.58 -39.50 -23.98
C SER A 483 -6.91 -39.99 -23.39
N LYS A 484 -7.04 -39.99 -22.06
CA LYS A 484 -8.27 -40.33 -21.33
C LYS A 484 -9.02 -39.09 -20.87
N GLY A 485 -8.30 -38.03 -20.50
CA GLY A 485 -8.90 -36.74 -20.16
C GLY A 485 -7.97 -35.59 -20.52
N LEU A 486 -8.51 -34.63 -21.28
CA LEU A 486 -7.79 -33.41 -21.63
C LEU A 486 -7.61 -32.50 -20.41
N PRO A 487 -6.51 -31.71 -20.37
CA PRO A 487 -6.35 -30.62 -19.42
C PRO A 487 -7.45 -29.58 -19.57
N GLN A 488 -7.72 -28.86 -18.49
CA GLN A 488 -8.72 -27.81 -18.41
C GLN A 488 -8.03 -26.44 -18.29
N GLY A 489 -8.66 -25.40 -18.83
CA GLY A 489 -8.27 -24.03 -18.51
C GLY A 489 -8.63 -23.72 -17.06
N GLY A 490 -8.03 -22.65 -16.52
CA GLY A 490 -8.55 -22.05 -15.30
C GLY A 490 -9.86 -21.31 -15.59
N GLU A 491 -10.62 -21.06 -14.54
CA GLU A 491 -11.80 -20.20 -14.60
C GLU A 491 -11.40 -18.73 -14.52
N ASP A 492 -12.25 -17.85 -15.04
CA ASP A 492 -12.04 -16.40 -14.94
C ASP A 492 -12.15 -15.93 -13.48
N GLY A 493 -11.38 -14.89 -13.15
CA GLY A 493 -11.33 -14.26 -11.84
C GLY A 493 -12.49 -13.32 -11.57
N THR A 494 -12.42 -12.58 -10.45
CA THR A 494 -13.50 -11.65 -10.04
C THR A 494 -13.09 -10.20 -10.21
N MET A 495 -14.01 -9.38 -10.73
CA MET A 495 -13.83 -7.93 -10.83
C MET A 495 -14.99 -7.16 -10.15
N GLN A 496 -14.67 -6.08 -9.45
CA GLN A 496 -15.64 -5.20 -8.80
C GLN A 496 -15.27 -3.72 -8.93
N LEU A 497 -16.21 -2.93 -9.44
CA LEU A 497 -16.13 -1.47 -9.49
C LEU A 497 -17.20 -0.90 -8.55
N LEU A 498 -16.78 -0.23 -7.47
CA LEU A 498 -17.64 0.16 -6.36
C LEU A 498 -17.52 1.66 -6.06
N GLY A 499 -18.64 2.38 -6.09
CA GLY A 499 -18.69 3.76 -5.57
C GLY A 499 -18.75 3.81 -4.02
N ASN A 500 -18.78 5.02 -3.48
CA ASN A 500 -18.88 5.33 -2.04
C ASN A 500 -17.68 4.84 -1.21
N TYR A 501 -16.45 4.93 -1.74
CA TYR A 501 -15.27 4.89 -0.87
C TYR A 501 -15.30 6.09 0.08
N VAL A 502 -15.11 5.85 1.37
CA VAL A 502 -15.01 6.93 2.37
C VAL A 502 -13.53 7.15 2.63
N ASP A 503 -13.02 8.31 2.22
CA ASP A 503 -11.65 8.74 2.54
C ASP A 503 -11.44 8.67 4.06
N PRO A 504 -10.37 8.02 4.56
CA PRO A 504 -10.05 8.05 5.98
C PRO A 504 -9.81 9.47 6.51
N ILE A 505 -9.60 10.48 5.66
CA ILE A 505 -9.44 11.88 6.03
C ILE A 505 -10.62 12.70 5.51
N ARG A 506 -11.39 13.29 6.43
CA ARG A 506 -12.49 14.21 6.14
C ARG A 506 -12.04 15.65 6.41
N VAL A 507 -12.24 16.53 5.43
CA VAL A 507 -11.87 17.95 5.47
C VAL A 507 -13.13 18.81 5.35
N GLU A 508 -13.32 19.77 6.26
CA GLU A 508 -14.44 20.72 6.27
C GLU A 508 -13.90 22.16 6.32
N VAL A 509 -14.24 22.97 5.30
CA VAL A 509 -13.88 24.40 5.26
C VAL A 509 -14.95 25.21 5.98
N GLY A 510 -14.55 25.97 7.00
CA GLY A 510 -15.45 26.80 7.80
C GLY A 510 -15.60 28.24 7.31
N SER A 511 -16.46 28.99 8.00
CA SER A 511 -16.79 30.38 7.70
C SER A 511 -15.60 31.32 7.92
N LYS A 512 -15.52 32.35 7.06
CA LYS A 512 -14.54 33.44 7.16
C LYS A 512 -14.62 34.20 8.49
N ARG A 513 -13.46 34.69 8.95
CA ARG A 513 -13.26 35.54 10.13
C ARG A 513 -12.35 36.70 9.73
N SER A 514 -12.61 37.91 10.25
CA SER A 514 -11.64 39.00 10.22
C SER A 514 -10.48 38.71 11.18
N ILE A 515 -9.30 39.18 10.80
CA ILE A 515 -8.11 39.22 11.67
C ILE A 515 -8.03 40.64 12.25
N GLY A 516 -7.64 40.76 13.53
CA GLY A 516 -7.50 42.06 14.21
C GLY A 516 -8.77 42.59 14.91
N ASP A 517 -9.97 42.07 14.60
CA ASP A 517 -11.18 42.38 15.38
C ASP A 517 -11.11 41.72 16.77
N SER A 518 -10.58 42.45 17.75
CA SER A 518 -10.82 42.15 19.16
C SER A 518 -12.33 42.16 19.41
N PRO A 519 -12.92 41.14 20.07
CA PRO A 519 -14.33 41.22 20.45
C PRO A 519 -14.49 42.39 21.41
N LEU A 520 -15.09 43.48 20.92
CA LEU A 520 -15.44 44.63 21.76
C LEU A 520 -16.38 44.14 22.85
N ILE A 521 -15.84 43.95 24.05
CA ILE A 521 -16.64 43.75 25.26
C ILE A 521 -17.38 45.07 25.48
N SER A 522 -18.57 45.17 24.92
CA SER A 522 -19.53 46.22 25.20
C SER A 522 -20.02 46.05 26.64
N VAL A 523 -19.22 46.56 27.59
CA VAL A 523 -19.64 46.74 28.98
C VAL A 523 -20.71 47.83 28.98
N GLU A 524 -21.97 47.42 28.87
CA GLU A 524 -23.09 48.28 29.22
C GLU A 524 -23.02 48.59 30.71
N PHE A 525 -22.45 49.75 31.04
CA PHE A 525 -22.58 50.33 32.38
C PHE A 525 -24.05 50.68 32.60
N ALA A 526 -24.75 49.82 33.35
CA ALA A 526 -26.08 50.12 33.86
C ALA A 526 -26.02 51.45 34.63
N ALA A 527 -26.72 52.47 34.13
CA ALA A 527 -26.77 53.78 34.76
C ALA A 527 -27.39 53.63 36.16
N GLY A 528 -26.61 53.94 37.20
CA GLY A 528 -27.11 53.90 38.57
C GLY A 528 -28.14 55.01 38.79
N GLU A 529 -29.36 54.63 39.18
CA GLU A 529 -30.31 55.59 39.76
C GLU A 529 -29.81 56.02 41.14
N ALA A 530 -29.65 57.33 41.31
CA ALA A 530 -29.32 57.95 42.59
C ALA A 530 -30.39 58.98 42.97
N LEU A 531 -31.40 58.54 43.75
CA LEU A 531 -31.90 59.17 44.99
C LEU A 531 -33.20 58.51 45.49
#